data_AF-A0A820DVF4-F1
#
_entry.id   AF-A0A820DVF4-F1
#
_cell.length_a   1.000
_cell.length_b   1.000
_cell.length_c   1.000
_cell.angle_alpha   90.00
_cell.angle_beta   90.00
_cell.angle_gamma   90.00
#
_symmetry.space_group_name_H-M   'P 1'
#
loop_
_entity.id
_entity.type
_entity.pdbx_description
1 polymer ?
#
loop_
_entity_poly.entity_id
_entity_poly.type
_entity_poly.pdbx_seq_one_letter_code
_entity_poly.pdbx_strand_id
1 'polypeptide(L)'
;MLIKRFAFVIYASEKDEYNQYLPEILVCITDLLKLPQVPILYIQVFHFLRILLIRISSKNLISFWPIIMSELIQVLLQIEQDLLSDIDGNSRSYVQRMTTQEITLLNNPNLILKVYLYACKLLDILLAIPFSDIYQFQLFRSAFVDDHVKNYENSTLDTFITFSIRLSK
;
A
#
# COMPACT_ATOMS: atom_id res chain seq x y z
N MET A 1 -2.31 -19.92 -8.93
CA MET A 1 -1.14 -20.42 -9.70
C MET A 1 -0.74 -19.47 -10.82
N LEU A 2 -1.69 -18.88 -11.56
CA LEU A 2 -1.38 -17.88 -12.59
C LEU A 2 -0.63 -16.64 -12.07
N ILE A 3 -1.03 -16.08 -10.92
CA ILE A 3 -0.36 -14.89 -10.34
C ILE A 3 1.13 -15.14 -10.07
N LYS A 4 1.50 -16.33 -9.57
CA LYS A 4 2.91 -16.68 -9.34
C LYS A 4 3.72 -16.76 -10.64
N ARG A 5 3.12 -17.27 -11.72
CA ARG A 5 3.77 -17.31 -13.05
C ARG A 5 3.93 -15.90 -13.61
N PHE A 6 2.91 -15.06 -13.46
CA PHE A 6 2.95 -13.66 -13.90
C PHE A 6 3.98 -12.84 -13.13
N ALA A 7 4.02 -13.01 -11.80
CA ALA A 7 5.02 -12.41 -10.93
C ALA A 7 6.45 -12.81 -11.33
N PHE A 8 6.68 -14.07 -11.70
CA PHE A 8 7.98 -14.54 -12.19
C PHE A 8 8.37 -13.92 -13.53
N VAL A 9 7.42 -13.82 -14.47
CA VAL A 9 7.65 -13.20 -15.79
C VAL A 9 8.06 -11.73 -15.62
N ILE A 10 7.35 -10.97 -14.78
CA ILE A 10 7.67 -9.56 -14.51
C ILE A 10 8.99 -9.40 -13.74
N TYR A 11 9.33 -10.37 -12.89
CA TYR A 11 10.62 -10.35 -12.20
C TYR A 11 11.79 -10.58 -13.17
N ALA A 12 11.61 -11.46 -14.17
CA ALA A 12 12.64 -11.85 -15.14
C ALA A 12 12.78 -10.91 -16.34
N SER A 13 11.85 -9.98 -16.55
CA SER A 13 11.86 -9.02 -17.64
C SER A 13 12.90 -7.91 -17.45
N GLU A 14 12.98 -6.92 -18.33
CA GLU A 14 13.74 -5.68 -18.09
C GLU A 14 12.97 -4.72 -17.18
N LYS A 15 13.64 -3.69 -16.64
CA LYS A 15 12.98 -2.67 -15.82
C LYS A 15 12.07 -1.87 -16.73
N ASP A 16 10.87 -1.52 -16.26
CA ASP A 16 9.93 -0.65 -16.98
C ASP A 16 9.35 -1.22 -18.31
N GLU A 17 9.66 -2.46 -18.68
CA GLU A 17 9.18 -3.11 -19.92
C GLU A 17 7.64 -3.23 -19.98
N TYR A 18 7.00 -3.46 -18.84
CA TYR A 18 5.54 -3.66 -18.74
C TYR A 18 4.74 -2.38 -18.47
N ASN A 19 5.34 -1.19 -18.58
CA ASN A 19 4.66 0.06 -18.24
C ASN A 19 3.36 0.31 -19.02
N GLN A 20 3.31 -0.08 -20.29
CA GLN A 20 2.11 0.04 -21.12
C GLN A 20 0.94 -0.83 -20.60
N TYR A 21 1.24 -1.97 -19.97
CA TYR A 21 0.24 -2.91 -19.46
C TYR A 21 -0.12 -2.67 -17.99
N LEU A 22 0.56 -1.75 -17.30
CA LEU A 22 0.26 -1.42 -15.91
C LEU A 22 -1.20 -1.09 -15.60
N PRO A 23 -1.93 -0.29 -16.41
CA PRO A 23 -3.34 -0.05 -16.13
C PRO A 23 -4.16 -1.35 -16.15
N GLU A 24 -3.87 -2.27 -17.07
CA GLU A 24 -4.54 -3.58 -17.13
C GLU A 24 -4.18 -4.45 -15.92
N ILE A 25 -2.90 -4.44 -15.52
CA ILE A 25 -2.41 -5.13 -14.32
C ILE A 25 -3.10 -4.58 -13.07
N LEU A 26 -3.25 -3.26 -12.96
CA LEU A 26 -3.95 -2.61 -11.85
C LEU A 26 -5.41 -3.06 -11.78
N VAL A 27 -6.13 -3.05 -12.91
CA VAL A 27 -7.52 -3.53 -12.96
C VAL A 27 -7.60 -5.00 -12.52
N CYS A 28 -6.69 -5.85 -13.02
CA CYS A 28 -6.62 -7.25 -12.61
C CYS A 28 -6.37 -7.40 -11.10
N ILE A 29 -5.42 -6.67 -10.51
CA ILE A 29 -5.18 -6.67 -9.06
C ILE A 29 -6.43 -6.23 -8.31
N THR A 30 -7.06 -5.15 -8.76
CA THR A 30 -8.26 -4.59 -8.10
C THR A 30 -9.41 -5.60 -8.14
N ASP A 31 -9.62 -6.27 -9.27
CA ASP A 31 -10.65 -7.29 -9.42
C ASP A 31 -10.33 -8.54 -8.58
N LEU A 32 -9.05 -8.90 -8.45
CA LEU A 32 -8.62 -9.99 -7.57
C LEU A 32 -8.83 -9.65 -6.08
N LEU A 33 -8.70 -8.38 -5.69
CA LEU A 33 -8.92 -7.91 -4.32
C LEU A 33 -10.41 -7.70 -3.99
N LYS A 34 -11.26 -7.42 -4.99
CA LYS A 34 -12.72 -7.37 -4.83
C LYS A 34 -13.35 -8.73 -4.51
N LEU A 35 -12.68 -9.82 -4.88
CA LEU A 35 -13.16 -11.17 -4.58
C LEU A 35 -13.07 -11.42 -3.06
N PRO A 36 -14.20 -11.65 -2.37
CA PRO A 36 -14.19 -11.78 -0.93
C PRO A 36 -13.39 -13.02 -0.50
N GLN A 37 -12.47 -12.80 0.43
CA GLN A 37 -12.03 -13.77 1.44
C GLN A 37 -11.32 -15.05 0.95
N VAL A 38 -10.35 -14.92 0.03
CA VAL A 38 -9.40 -16.02 -0.23
C VAL A 38 -7.99 -15.64 0.26
N PRO A 39 -7.57 -16.06 1.47
CA PRO A 39 -6.24 -15.73 2.03
C PRO A 39 -5.07 -16.06 1.09
N ILE A 40 -5.20 -17.14 0.30
CA ILE A 40 -4.17 -17.54 -0.67
C ILE A 40 -3.99 -16.53 -1.80
N LEU A 41 -5.04 -15.77 -2.15
CA LEU A 41 -4.99 -14.71 -3.16
C LEU A 41 -4.27 -13.50 -2.59
N TYR A 42 -4.61 -13.05 -1.37
CA TYR A 42 -3.92 -11.96 -0.68
C TYR A 42 -2.42 -12.21 -0.56
N ILE A 43 -2.00 -13.41 -0.17
CA ILE A 43 -0.57 -13.78 -0.13
C ILE A 43 0.09 -13.61 -1.51
N GLN A 44 -0.59 -14.04 -2.58
CA GLN A 44 -0.07 -13.94 -3.95
C GLN A 44 -0.05 -12.50 -4.45
N VAL A 45 -1.08 -11.71 -4.16
CA VAL A 45 -1.19 -10.30 -4.55
C VAL A 45 -0.16 -9.46 -3.81
N PHE A 46 0.00 -9.61 -2.50
CA PHE A 46 1.05 -8.90 -1.76
C PHE A 46 2.45 -9.29 -2.22
N HIS A 47 2.69 -10.56 -2.53
CA HIS A 47 3.96 -10.97 -3.13
C HIS A 47 4.18 -10.31 -4.50
N PHE A 48 3.14 -10.22 -5.32
CA PHE A 48 3.22 -9.60 -6.63
C PHE A 48 3.45 -8.08 -6.55
N LEU A 49 2.75 -7.38 -5.65
CA LEU A 49 2.95 -5.95 -5.38
C LEU A 49 4.40 -5.65 -4.98
N ARG A 50 5.04 -6.52 -4.16
CA ARG A 50 6.47 -6.37 -3.82
C ARG A 50 7.36 -6.42 -5.06
N ILE A 51 7.09 -7.33 -5.98
CA ILE A 51 7.86 -7.44 -7.23
C ILE A 51 7.63 -6.20 -8.10
N LEU A 52 6.39 -5.70 -8.19
CA LEU A 52 6.08 -4.46 -8.91
C LEU A 52 6.85 -3.27 -8.34
N LEU A 53 6.88 -3.12 -7.00
CA LEU A 53 7.62 -2.06 -6.31
C LEU A 53 9.13 -2.08 -6.59
N ILE A 54 9.73 -3.26 -6.78
CA ILE A 54 11.18 -3.39 -7.06
C ILE A 54 11.50 -3.19 -8.55
N ARG A 55 10.57 -3.55 -9.45
CA ARG A 55 10.83 -3.66 -10.89
C ARG A 55 10.42 -2.43 -11.71
N ILE A 56 9.49 -1.63 -11.20
CA ILE A 56 8.91 -0.49 -11.92
C ILE A 56 9.40 0.81 -11.30
N SER A 57 9.67 1.81 -12.14
CA SER A 57 10.02 3.15 -11.66
C SER A 57 8.90 3.75 -10.79
N SER A 58 9.31 4.46 -9.74
CA SER A 58 8.43 5.18 -8.80
C SER A 58 7.37 6.06 -9.49
N LYS A 59 7.70 6.63 -10.66
CA LYS A 59 6.81 7.45 -11.48
C LYS A 59 5.56 6.70 -11.97
N ASN A 60 5.70 5.45 -12.36
CA ASN A 60 4.61 4.65 -12.90
C ASN A 60 3.82 3.91 -11.81
N LEU A 61 4.41 3.80 -10.61
CA LEU A 61 3.76 3.19 -9.44
C LEU A 61 2.78 4.14 -8.74
N ILE A 62 2.74 5.43 -9.10
CA ILE A 62 1.84 6.45 -8.52
C ILE A 62 0.39 5.95 -8.43
N SER A 63 -0.13 5.35 -9.51
CA SER A 63 -1.50 4.85 -9.57
C SER A 63 -1.77 3.62 -8.71
N PHE A 64 -0.73 2.88 -8.31
CA PHE A 64 -0.83 1.69 -7.46
C PHE A 64 -0.85 2.03 -5.96
N TRP A 65 -0.31 3.19 -5.57
CA TRP A 65 -0.23 3.59 -4.16
C TRP A 65 -1.57 3.60 -3.42
N PRO A 66 -2.67 4.16 -3.96
CA PRO A 66 -3.95 4.14 -3.26
C PRO A 66 -4.42 2.72 -2.93
N ILE A 67 -4.17 1.78 -3.84
CA ILE A 67 -4.51 0.37 -3.67
C ILE A 67 -3.59 -0.33 -2.67
N ILE A 68 -2.27 -0.07 -2.75
CA ILE A 68 -1.31 -0.65 -1.80
C ILE A 68 -1.64 -0.17 -0.38
N MET A 69 -1.93 1.13 -0.21
CA MET A 69 -2.24 1.71 1.09
C MET A 69 -3.60 1.23 1.62
N SER A 70 -4.65 1.17 0.79
CA SER A 70 -5.96 0.71 1.23
C SER A 70 -5.92 -0.73 1.73
N GLU A 71 -5.23 -1.62 1.02
CA GLU A 71 -5.12 -3.02 1.42
C GLU A 71 -4.22 -3.21 2.65
N LEU A 72 -3.11 -2.48 2.77
CA LEU A 72 -2.26 -2.52 3.96
C LEU A 72 -3.02 -2.05 5.21
N ILE A 73 -3.75 -0.95 5.11
CA ILE A 73 -4.56 -0.43 6.22
C ILE A 73 -5.62 -1.45 6.62
N GLN A 74 -6.32 -2.06 5.66
CA GLN A 74 -7.32 -3.09 5.96
C GLN A 74 -6.72 -4.29 6.70
N VAL A 75 -5.56 -4.80 6.26
CA VAL A 75 -4.90 -5.92 6.93
C VAL A 75 -4.39 -5.55 8.32
N LEU A 76 -3.85 -4.35 8.50
CA LEU A 76 -3.40 -3.88 9.81
C LEU A 76 -4.57 -3.70 10.79
N LEU A 77 -5.71 -3.19 10.33
CA LEU A 77 -6.94 -3.13 11.13
C LEU A 77 -7.45 -4.51 11.50
N GLN A 78 -7.34 -5.50 10.60
CA GLN A 78 -7.70 -6.88 10.92
C GLN A 78 -6.77 -7.46 12.00
N ILE A 79 -5.46 -7.20 11.90
CA ILE A 79 -4.49 -7.64 12.93
C ILE A 79 -4.83 -7.03 14.29
N GLU A 80 -5.14 -5.73 14.32
CA GLU A 80 -5.55 -5.03 15.55
C GLU A 80 -6.80 -5.67 16.16
N GLN A 81 -7.82 -5.94 15.35
CA GLN A 81 -9.06 -6.57 15.81
C GLN A 81 -8.84 -7.98 16.35
N ASP A 82 -8.05 -8.80 15.66
CA ASP A 82 -7.72 -10.16 16.09
C ASP A 82 -6.99 -10.12 17.45
N LEU A 83 -6.02 -9.20 17.62
CA LEU A 83 -5.28 -9.03 18.87
C LEU A 83 -6.15 -8.54 20.04
N LEU A 84 -7.09 -7.63 19.79
CA LEU A 84 -8.04 -7.16 20.81
C LEU A 84 -9.05 -8.24 21.20
N SER A 85 -9.44 -9.09 20.24
CA SER A 85 -10.39 -10.17 20.50
C SER A 85 -9.85 -11.26 21.44
N ASP A 86 -8.53 -11.49 21.42
CA ASP A 86 -7.85 -12.41 22.35
C ASP A 86 -7.78 -11.88 23.79
N ILE A 87 -7.83 -10.55 23.97
CA ILE A 87 -7.70 -9.89 25.29
C ILE A 87 -9.04 -9.84 26.01
N ASP A 88 -10.13 -9.54 25.30
CA ASP A 88 -11.42 -9.23 25.93
C ASP A 88 -12.33 -10.45 26.16
N GLY A 89 -12.05 -11.62 25.60
CA GLY A 89 -12.83 -12.86 25.79
C GLY A 89 -14.32 -12.77 25.41
N ASN A 90 -14.79 -11.60 24.97
CA ASN A 90 -16.17 -11.27 24.70
C ASN A 90 -16.38 -11.28 23.20
N SER A 91 -16.69 -12.48 22.69
CA SER A 91 -17.05 -12.71 21.29
C SER A 91 -18.31 -11.91 20.92
N ARG A 92 -18.13 -10.70 20.37
CA ARG A 92 -19.06 -10.12 19.37
C ARG A 92 -18.44 -8.91 18.68
N SER A 93 -18.02 -9.19 17.46
CA SER A 93 -17.62 -8.28 16.40
C SER A 93 -18.65 -7.17 16.14
N TYR A 94 -18.25 -5.91 16.38
CA TYR A 94 -19.02 -4.74 15.97
C TYR A 94 -18.31 -3.94 14.87
N VAL A 95 -18.04 -4.56 13.72
CA VAL A 95 -18.20 -3.90 12.40
C VAL A 95 -18.63 -4.98 11.40
N GLN A 96 -19.94 -5.13 11.32
CA GLN A 96 -20.65 -5.78 10.22
C GLN A 96 -20.24 -5.13 8.88
N ARG A 97 -19.30 -5.73 8.15
CA ARG A 97 -19.23 -5.67 6.68
C ARG A 97 -18.79 -6.97 5.99
N MET A 98 -18.72 -8.10 6.68
CA MET A 98 -18.37 -9.36 6.02
C MET A 98 -19.39 -10.46 6.35
N THR A 99 -20.17 -10.80 5.35
CA THR A 99 -21.14 -11.89 5.26
C THR A 99 -20.52 -13.24 5.65
N THR A 100 -21.24 -14.08 6.41
CA THR A 100 -21.34 -15.57 6.48
C THR A 100 -20.17 -16.49 6.04
N GLN A 101 -18.99 -15.98 5.71
CA GLN A 101 -17.90 -16.66 4.99
C GLN A 101 -16.59 -16.73 5.82
N GLU A 102 -16.57 -16.13 7.02
CA GLU A 102 -15.54 -16.31 8.06
C GLU A 102 -15.33 -17.79 8.46
N ILE A 103 -16.31 -18.65 8.17
CA ILE A 103 -16.25 -20.10 8.44
C ILE A 103 -15.11 -20.79 7.68
N THR A 104 -14.63 -20.23 6.56
CA THR A 104 -13.47 -20.78 5.84
C THR A 104 -12.12 -20.24 6.30
N LEU A 105 -12.08 -19.05 6.89
CA LEU A 105 -10.87 -18.46 7.51
C LEU A 105 -10.50 -19.17 8.81
N LEU A 106 -11.50 -19.64 9.57
CA LEU A 106 -11.31 -20.42 10.80
C LEU A 106 -10.59 -21.77 10.58
N ASN A 107 -10.60 -22.32 9.36
CA ASN A 107 -10.11 -23.68 9.12
C ASN A 107 -8.57 -23.77 9.05
N ASN A 108 -7.84 -22.64 8.91
CA ASN A 108 -6.38 -22.64 8.87
C ASN A 108 -5.78 -21.31 9.39
N PRO A 109 -5.57 -21.14 10.71
CA PRO A 109 -4.96 -19.93 11.28
C PRO A 109 -3.59 -19.60 10.65
N ASN A 110 -2.88 -20.63 10.19
CA ASN A 110 -1.61 -20.52 9.47
C ASN A 110 -1.68 -19.72 8.17
N LEU A 111 -2.83 -19.66 7.49
CA LEU A 111 -2.99 -18.88 6.26
C LEU A 111 -3.17 -17.40 6.55
N ILE A 112 -3.90 -17.07 7.61
CA ILE A 112 -4.11 -15.69 8.07
C ILE A 112 -2.78 -15.09 8.53
N LEU A 113 -2.04 -15.81 9.38
CA LEU A 113 -0.68 -15.43 9.80
C LEU A 113 0.26 -15.20 8.61
N LYS A 114 0.13 -16.00 7.54
CA LYS A 114 0.89 -15.79 6.31
C LYS A 114 0.47 -14.50 5.60
N VAL A 115 -0.83 -14.19 5.52
CA VAL A 115 -1.28 -12.91 4.94
C VAL A 115 -0.65 -11.74 5.70
N TYR A 116 -0.69 -11.76 7.03
CA TYR A 116 -0.10 -10.74 7.90
C TYR A 116 1.41 -10.60 7.66
N LEU A 117 2.14 -11.71 7.62
CA LEU A 117 3.56 -11.72 7.32
C LEU A 117 3.88 -11.10 5.94
N TYR A 118 3.11 -11.43 4.91
CA TYR A 118 3.33 -10.89 3.57
C TYR A 118 2.97 -9.41 3.46
N ALA A 119 1.96 -8.94 4.20
CA ALA A 119 1.65 -7.52 4.33
C ALA A 119 2.80 -6.77 5.03
N CYS A 120 3.35 -7.28 6.14
CA CYS A 120 4.51 -6.69 6.80
C CYS A 120 5.75 -6.65 5.88
N LYS A 121 5.97 -7.70 5.08
CA LYS A 121 7.06 -7.72 4.08
C LYS A 121 6.87 -6.72 2.95
N LEU A 122 5.63 -6.38 2.62
CA LEU A 122 5.31 -5.32 1.66
C LEU A 122 5.58 -3.95 2.30
N LEU A 123 5.16 -3.76 3.55
CA LEU A 123 5.42 -2.56 4.33
C LEU A 123 6.93 -2.28 4.49
N ASP A 124 7.74 -3.30 4.76
CA ASP A 124 9.19 -3.20 4.87
C ASP A 124 9.84 -2.66 3.58
N ILE A 125 9.41 -3.17 2.42
CA ILE A 125 9.85 -2.63 1.12
C ILE A 125 9.38 -1.18 0.96
N LEU A 126 8.15 -0.88 1.35
CA LEU A 126 7.59 0.47 1.25
C LEU A 126 8.40 1.50 2.03
N LEU A 127 8.87 1.12 3.22
CA LEU A 127 9.73 1.94 4.08
C LEU A 127 11.17 2.04 3.54
N ALA A 128 11.65 1.00 2.85
CA ALA A 128 12.99 0.97 2.27
C ALA A 128 13.10 1.77 0.96
N ILE A 129 11.99 2.14 0.30
CA ILE A 129 12.02 2.95 -0.93
C ILE A 129 12.46 4.38 -0.55
N PRO A 130 13.58 4.89 -1.11
CA PRO A 130 14.01 6.26 -0.85
C PRO A 130 12.97 7.25 -1.37
N PHE A 131 12.47 8.10 -0.48
CA PHE A 131 11.46 9.14 -0.73
C PHE A 131 11.88 10.22 -1.75
N SER A 132 13.04 10.08 -2.41
CA SER A 132 13.62 11.08 -3.29
C SER A 132 12.83 11.33 -4.57
N ASP A 133 12.03 10.35 -5.02
CA ASP A 133 11.29 10.45 -6.29
C ASP A 133 9.78 10.68 -6.12
N ILE A 134 9.28 10.73 -4.89
CA ILE A 134 7.83 10.83 -4.62
C ILE A 134 7.46 12.30 -4.42
N TYR A 135 7.26 13.02 -5.54
CA TYR A 135 6.76 14.41 -5.53
C TYR A 135 5.45 14.59 -4.75
N GLN A 136 4.68 13.52 -4.50
CA GLN A 136 3.40 13.60 -3.77
C GLN A 136 3.54 13.65 -2.24
N PHE A 137 4.66 13.19 -1.65
CA PHE A 137 4.92 13.37 -0.22
C PHE A 137 5.58 14.72 0.12
N GLN A 138 5.95 15.53 -0.88
CA GLN A 138 6.39 16.91 -0.64
C GLN A 138 5.25 17.79 -0.07
N LEU A 139 3.98 17.43 -0.30
CA LEU A 139 2.86 18.14 0.32
C LEU A 139 2.83 17.94 1.84
N PHE A 140 3.16 16.73 2.32
CA PHE A 140 3.29 16.45 3.76
C PHE A 140 4.55 17.07 4.35
N ARG A 141 5.62 17.27 3.57
CA ARG A 141 6.77 18.06 4.03
C ARG A 141 6.36 19.48 4.38
N SER A 142 5.54 20.14 3.54
CA SER A 142 5.05 21.49 3.83
C SER A 142 4.03 21.58 4.97
N ALA A 143 3.51 20.45 5.48
CA ALA A 143 2.65 20.41 6.66
C ALA A 143 3.42 20.17 7.98
N PHE A 144 4.69 19.72 7.90
CA PHE A 144 5.51 19.38 9.06
C PHE A 144 6.87 20.12 9.11
N VAL A 145 7.19 20.97 8.13
CA VAL A 145 8.28 21.93 8.26
C VAL A 145 7.80 23.02 9.21
N ASP A 146 8.14 22.87 10.48
CA ASP A 146 8.12 23.96 11.45
C ASP A 146 9.03 25.09 10.94
N ASP A 147 8.51 26.31 10.91
CA ASP A 147 9.18 27.57 10.53
C ASP A 147 10.26 28.00 11.56
N HIS A 148 11.08 27.07 12.01
CA HIS A 148 12.12 27.30 13.00
C HIS A 148 13.54 27.25 12.41
N VAL A 149 13.72 27.77 11.20
CA VAL A 149 15.04 28.22 10.74
C VAL A 149 15.00 29.70 10.39
N LYS A 150 15.50 30.45 11.36
CA LYS A 150 15.71 31.90 11.41
C LYS A 150 16.43 32.43 10.16
N ASN A 151 15.97 33.60 9.72
CA ASN A 151 16.75 34.74 9.22
C ASN A 151 18.23 34.44 8.90
N TYR A 152 18.55 34.27 7.62
CA TYR A 152 19.72 34.91 7.02
C TYR A 152 19.41 35.26 5.57
N GLU A 153 19.82 36.45 5.22
CA GLU A 153 19.44 37.21 4.06
C GLU A 153 19.99 36.67 2.72
N ASN A 154 19.26 37.05 1.68
CA ASN A 154 19.73 37.40 0.33
C ASN A 154 19.91 36.30 -0.74
N SER A 155 19.15 36.58 -1.81
CA SER A 155 19.39 36.28 -3.22
C SER A 155 18.88 34.94 -3.75
N THR A 156 17.75 35.08 -4.46
CA THR A 156 17.38 34.37 -5.67
C THR A 156 17.18 32.86 -5.56
N LEU A 157 15.92 32.46 -5.35
CA LEU A 157 15.23 31.43 -6.12
C LEU A 157 13.75 31.42 -5.69
N ASP A 158 13.06 32.49 -6.09
CA ASP A 158 11.63 32.46 -6.33
C ASP A 158 11.28 31.23 -7.16
N THR A 159 10.32 30.42 -6.71
CA THR A 159 9.23 29.81 -7.53
C THR A 159 8.24 29.01 -6.66
N PHE A 160 8.55 28.64 -5.41
CA PHE A 160 7.69 27.70 -4.67
C PHE A 160 6.74 28.27 -3.60
N ILE A 161 6.61 29.59 -3.44
CA ILE A 161 5.81 30.18 -2.33
C ILE A 161 4.43 30.72 -2.75
N THR A 162 3.99 30.63 -4.01
CA THR A 162 2.80 31.38 -4.44
C THR A 162 1.43 30.69 -4.28
N PHE A 163 1.32 29.44 -3.80
CA PHE A 163 0.00 28.78 -3.76
C PHE A 163 -0.78 28.88 -2.44
N SER A 164 -0.19 29.33 -1.33
CA SER A 164 -0.84 29.27 -0.02
C SER A 164 -1.55 30.55 0.47
N ILE A 165 -1.57 31.65 -0.29
CA ILE A 165 -2.20 32.90 0.19
C ILE A 165 -3.57 33.21 -0.46
N ARG A 166 -4.03 32.45 -1.46
CA ARG A 166 -5.24 32.82 -2.22
C ARG A 166 -6.58 32.22 -1.75
N LEU A 167 -6.67 31.73 -0.51
CA LEU A 167 -7.92 31.20 0.07
C LEU A 167 -8.38 31.90 1.35
N SER A 168 -7.95 33.14 1.59
CA SER A 168 -8.62 34.02 2.56
C SER A 168 -8.87 35.39 1.94
N LYS A 169 -9.96 35.51 1.19
CA LYS A 169 -10.70 36.76 1.06
C LYS A 169 -12.18 36.48 0.95
#